data_AF-A0A834X933-F1
#
_entry.id   AF-A0A834X933-F1
#
_cell.length_a   1.000
_cell.length_b   1.000
_cell.length_c   1.000
_cell.angle_alpha   90.00
_cell.angle_beta   90.00
_cell.angle_gamma   90.00
#
_symmetry.space_group_name_H-M   'P 1'
#
loop_
_entity.id
_entity.type
_entity.pdbx_description
1 polymer ?
#
loop_
_entity_poly.entity_id
_entity_poly.type
_entity_poly.pdbx_seq_one_letter_code
_entity_poly.pdbx_strand_id
1 'polypeptide(L)'
;MAELHASSQLRAYELHANSKLHGSLQLGFSEISEGFAEVGEAYVKKTSQIDNASIWHARSGHVGYQLLQQISSKGLVDGMPTLKNVCEDVICQGCQYGKSHRLPFKNSSNQRSEMFELVHTDLMGPIKTKLLWAAICYGVGG
;
A
#
# COMPACT_ATOMS: atom_id res chain seq x y z
N MET A 1 20.05 -1.19 -66.70
CA MET A 1 18.71 -0.67 -67.06
C MET A 1 17.62 -0.99 -66.01
N ALA A 2 17.91 -1.64 -64.88
CA ALA A 2 16.90 -1.92 -63.83
C ALA A 2 16.95 -0.97 -62.62
N GLU A 3 18.07 -0.29 -62.35
CA GLU A 3 18.23 0.52 -61.13
C GLU A 3 17.72 1.98 -61.25
N LEU A 4 17.59 2.53 -62.47
CA LEU A 4 17.06 3.88 -62.68
C LEU A 4 15.52 3.98 -62.53
N HIS A 5 14.80 2.86 -62.63
CA HIS A 5 13.33 2.83 -62.52
C HIS A 5 12.83 2.75 -61.06
N ALA A 6 13.63 2.18 -60.15
CA ALA A 6 13.26 2.10 -58.74
C ALA A 6 13.41 3.47 -58.05
N SER A 7 14.48 4.22 -58.36
CA SER A 7 14.72 5.52 -57.71
C SER A 7 13.71 6.60 -58.10
N SER A 8 13.11 6.53 -59.30
CA SER A 8 12.09 7.48 -59.75
C SER A 8 10.72 7.21 -59.12
N GLN A 9 10.36 5.93 -58.92
CA GLN A 9 9.15 5.55 -58.19
C GLN A 9 9.24 5.89 -56.70
N LEU A 10 10.44 5.78 -56.11
CA LEU A 10 10.64 6.11 -54.71
C LEU A 10 10.46 7.63 -54.43
N ARG A 11 10.98 8.47 -55.33
CA ARG A 11 10.83 9.94 -55.20
C ARG A 11 9.38 10.42 -55.37
N ALA A 12 8.56 9.70 -56.14
CA ALA A 12 7.16 10.04 -56.36
C ALA A 12 6.27 9.71 -55.14
N TYR A 13 6.53 8.62 -54.39
CA TYR A 13 5.78 8.36 -53.16
C TYR A 13 6.12 9.37 -52.05
N GLU A 14 7.38 9.80 -51.96
CA GLU A 14 7.86 10.72 -50.93
C GLU A 14 7.23 12.12 -51.07
N LEU A 15 7.07 12.60 -52.31
CA LEU A 15 6.40 13.87 -52.59
C LEU A 15 4.88 13.79 -52.34
N HIS A 16 4.26 12.64 -52.58
CA HIS A 16 2.82 12.45 -52.35
C HIS A 16 2.48 12.21 -50.86
N ALA A 17 3.42 11.69 -50.06
CA ALA A 17 3.30 11.57 -48.61
C ALA A 17 3.48 12.93 -47.90
N ASN A 18 4.37 13.78 -48.41
CA ASN A 18 4.65 15.10 -47.83
C ASN A 18 3.64 16.18 -48.24
N SER A 19 2.94 16.03 -49.36
CA SER A 19 1.88 16.99 -49.76
C SER A 19 0.60 16.87 -48.92
N LYS A 20 0.41 15.75 -48.21
CA LYS A 20 -0.75 15.52 -47.33
C LYS A 20 -0.56 16.01 -45.89
N LEU A 21 0.63 16.53 -45.55
CA LEU A 21 0.94 17.08 -44.23
C LEU A 21 0.94 18.62 -44.18
N HIS A 22 0.60 19.30 -45.28
CA HIS A 22 0.62 20.76 -45.34
C HIS A 22 -0.76 21.42 -45.11
N GLY A 23 -1.72 20.67 -44.56
CA GLY A 23 -3.07 21.14 -44.24
C GLY A 23 -3.37 21.04 -42.75
N SER A 24 -3.14 22.13 -42.02
CA SER A 24 -3.92 22.51 -40.84
C SER A 24 -3.91 21.57 -39.62
N LEU A 25 -2.74 21.37 -39.00
CA LEU A 25 -2.62 21.02 -37.57
C LEU A 25 -1.75 22.05 -36.83
N GLN A 26 -1.78 23.31 -37.28
CA GLN A 26 -1.04 24.41 -36.66
C GLN A 26 -1.75 25.02 -35.43
N LEU A 27 -2.96 24.54 -35.10
CA LEU A 27 -3.70 24.93 -33.90
C LEU A 27 -3.83 23.68 -33.02
N GLY A 28 -2.86 23.48 -32.13
CA GLY A 28 -2.93 22.41 -31.14
C GLY A 28 -1.60 21.91 -30.60
N PHE A 29 -0.46 22.07 -31.29
CA PHE A 29 0.82 21.55 -30.79
C PHE A 29 1.32 22.28 -29.54
N SER A 30 1.15 23.61 -29.46
CA SER A 30 1.50 24.40 -28.28
C SER A 30 0.58 24.08 -27.09
N GLU A 31 -0.73 24.00 -27.33
CA GLU A 31 -1.74 23.64 -26.32
C GLU A 31 -1.53 22.20 -25.79
N ILE A 32 -1.13 21.26 -26.66
CA ILE A 32 -0.78 19.90 -26.25
C ILE A 32 0.50 19.92 -25.40
N SER A 33 1.53 20.67 -25.79
CA SER A 33 2.79 20.74 -25.01
C SER A 33 2.60 21.35 -23.62
N GLU A 34 1.76 22.38 -23.51
CA GLU A 34 1.39 23.00 -22.22
C GLU A 34 0.53 22.03 -21.38
N GLY A 35 -0.43 21.34 -21.99
CA GLY A 35 -1.23 20.31 -21.32
C GLY A 35 -0.40 19.12 -20.82
N PHE A 36 0.61 18.68 -21.55
CA PHE A 36 1.53 17.61 -21.10
C PHE A 36 2.41 18.06 -19.93
N ALA A 37 2.85 19.33 -19.92
CA ALA A 37 3.64 19.89 -18.83
C ALA A 37 2.83 19.97 -17.53
N GLU A 38 1.58 20.44 -17.58
CA GLU A 38 0.69 20.49 -16.41
C GLU A 38 0.37 19.09 -15.86
N VAL A 39 0.08 18.13 -16.74
CA VAL A 39 -0.19 16.74 -16.33
C VAL A 39 1.06 16.11 -15.69
N GLY A 40 2.24 16.39 -16.23
CA GLY A 40 3.51 15.94 -15.67
C GLY A 40 3.75 16.48 -14.26
N GLU A 41 3.53 17.78 -14.05
CA GLU A 41 3.69 18.40 -12.72
C GLU A 41 2.69 17.86 -11.69
N ALA A 42 1.42 17.70 -12.10
CA ALA A 42 0.39 17.13 -11.24
C ALA A 42 0.72 15.69 -10.81
N TYR A 43 1.24 14.87 -11.73
CA TYR A 43 1.67 13.50 -11.45
C TYR A 43 2.82 13.45 -10.44
N VAL A 44 3.88 14.24 -10.66
CA VAL A 44 5.05 14.32 -9.76
C VAL A 44 4.61 14.75 -8.36
N LYS A 45 3.78 15.79 -8.27
CA LYS A 45 3.25 16.29 -7.00
C LYS A 45 2.44 15.22 -6.28
N LYS A 46 1.61 14.46 -6.99
CA LYS A 46 0.81 13.38 -6.41
C LYS A 46 1.69 12.27 -5.84
N THR A 47 2.69 11.80 -6.59
CA THR A 47 3.62 10.77 -6.13
C THR A 47 4.39 11.22 -4.88
N SER A 48 4.87 12.47 -4.88
CA SER A 48 5.58 13.01 -3.70
C SER A 48 4.73 13.02 -2.42
N GLN A 49 3.42 13.26 -2.53
CA GLN A 49 2.54 13.24 -1.36
C GLN A 49 2.29 11.82 -0.85
N ILE A 50 2.19 10.83 -1.74
CA ILE A 50 2.08 9.42 -1.38
C ILE A 50 3.33 8.96 -0.63
N ASP A 51 4.51 9.33 -1.14
CA ASP A 51 5.79 8.98 -0.51
C ASP A 51 5.91 9.59 0.88
N ASN A 52 5.56 10.88 1.02
CA ASN A 52 5.54 11.56 2.31
C ASN A 52 4.58 10.89 3.31
N ALA A 53 3.36 10.54 2.87
CA ALA A 53 2.39 9.88 3.72
C ALA A 53 2.89 8.49 4.19
N SER A 54 3.52 7.71 3.31
CA SER A 54 4.10 6.41 3.63
C SER A 54 5.23 6.51 4.66
N ILE A 55 6.14 7.47 4.49
CA ILE A 55 7.25 7.72 5.42
C ILE A 55 6.72 8.10 6.80
N TRP A 56 5.78 9.04 6.86
CA TRP A 56 5.24 9.49 8.14
C TRP A 56 4.37 8.43 8.82
N HIS A 57 3.62 7.63 8.06
CA HIS A 57 2.92 6.46 8.57
C HIS A 57 3.87 5.51 9.31
N ALA A 58 5.03 5.20 8.73
CA ALA A 58 6.03 4.35 9.36
C ALA A 58 6.66 5.03 10.61
N ARG A 59 7.03 6.31 10.51
CA ARG A 59 7.62 7.07 11.63
C ARG A 59 6.69 7.18 12.84
N SER A 60 5.38 7.31 12.61
CA SER A 60 4.38 7.40 13.67
C SER A 60 3.89 6.03 14.17
N GLY A 61 4.64 4.95 13.92
CA GLY A 61 4.31 3.62 14.42
C GLY A 61 3.10 2.98 13.73
N HIS A 62 2.94 3.17 12.43
CA HIS A 62 1.89 2.57 11.62
C HIS A 62 0.46 3.00 12.01
N VAL A 63 0.30 4.29 12.34
CA VAL A 63 -1.01 4.91 12.57
C VAL A 63 -1.85 4.88 11.29
N GLY A 64 -3.19 4.82 11.40
CA GLY A 64 -4.06 4.84 10.23
C GLY A 64 -3.90 6.11 9.40
N TYR A 65 -3.97 6.01 8.06
CA TYR A 65 -3.75 7.14 7.15
C TYR A 65 -4.75 8.30 7.36
N GLN A 66 -6.00 7.98 7.73
CA GLN A 66 -7.01 8.99 8.10
C GLN A 66 -6.57 9.83 9.31
N LEU A 67 -6.12 9.15 10.38
CA LEU A 67 -5.63 9.83 11.58
C LEU A 67 -4.33 10.59 11.28
N LEU A 68 -3.45 10.03 10.45
CA LEU A 68 -2.23 10.72 10.01
C LEU A 68 -2.55 12.03 9.29
N GLN A 69 -3.56 12.02 8.41
CA GLN A 69 -4.02 13.22 7.72
C GLN A 69 -4.62 14.26 8.69
N GLN A 70 -5.36 13.83 9.71
CA GLN A 70 -5.88 14.72 10.75
C GLN A 70 -4.77 15.34 11.60
N ILE A 71 -3.74 14.56 11.96
CA ILE A 71 -2.58 15.03 12.71
C ILE A 71 -1.83 16.09 11.89
N SER A 72 -1.63 15.80 10.60
CA SER A 72 -0.96 16.71 9.67
C SER A 72 -1.74 18.00 9.44
N SER A 73 -3.06 17.92 9.22
CA SER A 73 -3.89 19.10 8.96
C SER A 73 -4.03 20.03 10.17
N LYS A 74 -3.96 19.46 11.39
CA LYS A 74 -3.97 20.21 12.64
C LYS A 74 -2.59 20.73 13.07
N GLY A 75 -1.53 20.38 12.34
CA GLY A 75 -0.16 20.81 12.67
C GLY A 75 0.32 20.32 14.04
N LEU A 76 -0.09 19.12 14.46
CA LEU A 76 0.21 18.60 15.81
C LEU A 76 1.64 18.05 15.97
N VAL A 77 2.37 17.89 14.87
CA VAL A 77 3.72 17.34 14.84
C VAL A 77 4.62 18.34 14.13
N ASP A 78 5.64 18.82 14.84
CA ASP A 78 6.61 19.74 14.28
C ASP A 78 7.46 19.05 13.19
N GLY A 79 7.76 19.79 12.13
CA GLY A 79 8.47 19.29 10.95
C GLY A 79 7.68 18.33 10.05
N MET A 80 6.39 18.08 10.33
CA MET A 80 5.53 17.27 9.46
C MET A 80 4.95 18.12 8.31
N PRO A 81 5.09 17.70 7.04
CA PRO A 81 4.49 18.40 5.91
C PRO A 81 2.96 18.22 5.94
N THR A 82 2.23 19.17 5.36
CA THR A 82 0.79 19.05 5.15
C THR A 82 0.50 17.95 4.12
N LEU A 83 -0.07 16.83 4.57
CA LEU A 83 -0.50 15.73 3.74
C LEU A 83 -1.92 16.00 3.22
N LYS A 84 -2.09 16.04 1.91
CA LYS A 84 -3.41 16.20 1.25
C LYS A 84 -3.70 14.97 0.40
N ASN A 85 -4.97 14.60 0.28
CA ASN A 85 -5.44 13.53 -0.60
C ASN A 85 -4.67 12.20 -0.42
N VAL A 86 -4.38 11.82 0.83
CA VAL A 86 -3.74 10.54 1.13
C VAL A 86 -4.70 9.44 0.68
N CYS A 87 -4.29 8.61 -0.29
CA CYS A 87 -5.11 7.49 -0.75
C CYS A 87 -5.27 6.48 0.38
N GLU A 88 -6.51 6.22 0.78
CA GLU A 88 -6.85 5.18 1.76
C GLU A 88 -6.60 3.77 1.22
N ASP A 89 -6.56 3.63 -0.11
CA ASP A 89 -6.34 2.36 -0.80
C ASP A 89 -4.88 1.85 -0.70
N VAL A 90 -3.97 2.65 -0.11
CA VAL A 90 -2.58 2.25 0.08
C VAL A 90 -2.49 1.22 1.20
N ILE A 91 -2.19 -0.02 0.83
CA ILE A 91 -2.01 -1.12 1.78
C ILE A 91 -0.56 -1.15 2.25
N CYS A 92 -0.35 -0.88 3.54
CA CYS A 92 0.93 -1.15 4.19
C CYS A 92 1.00 -2.64 4.57
N GLN A 93 1.96 -3.38 3.99
CA GLN A 93 2.16 -4.81 4.29
C GLN A 93 2.38 -5.06 5.79
N GLY A 94 3.18 -4.23 6.47
CA GLY A 94 3.40 -4.34 7.91
C GLY A 94 2.13 -4.19 8.74
N CYS A 95 1.25 -3.26 8.36
CA CYS A 95 -0.07 -3.13 8.98
C CYS A 95 -0.96 -4.33 8.71
N GLN A 96 -0.94 -4.85 7.47
CA GLN A 96 -1.79 -5.94 7.06
C GLN A 96 -1.50 -7.19 7.90
N TYR A 97 -0.23 -7.54 8.10
CA TYR A 97 0.16 -8.67 8.94
C TYR A 97 0.08 -8.37 10.45
N GLY A 98 0.38 -7.13 10.86
CA GLY A 98 0.38 -6.75 12.27
C GLY A 98 -1.01 -6.52 12.88
N LYS A 99 -1.99 -6.13 12.06
CA LYS A 99 -3.37 -5.85 12.48
C LYS A 99 -4.39 -6.88 11.96
N SER A 100 -3.94 -7.95 11.29
CA SER A 100 -4.85 -9.03 10.89
C SER A 100 -5.42 -9.71 12.13
N HIS A 101 -6.75 -9.78 12.21
CA HIS A 101 -7.42 -10.58 13.23
C HIS A 101 -7.63 -12.01 12.72
N ARG A 102 -7.48 -13.01 13.61
CA ARG A 102 -7.80 -14.40 13.28
C ARG A 102 -9.30 -14.53 13.06
N LEU A 103 -9.74 -15.17 11.97
CA LEU A 103 -11.17 -15.42 11.80
C LEU A 103 -11.76 -16.14 13.02
N PRO A 104 -13.02 -15.87 13.38
CA PRO A 104 -13.67 -16.57 14.48
C PRO A 104 -13.52 -18.09 14.34
N PHE A 105 -13.20 -18.75 15.44
CA PHE A 105 -13.18 -20.21 15.46
C PHE A 105 -14.60 -20.73 15.21
N LYS A 106 -14.72 -21.80 14.42
CA LYS A 106 -15.99 -22.50 14.29
C LYS A 106 -16.38 -23.08 15.65
N ASN A 107 -17.66 -23.03 15.98
CA ASN A 107 -18.17 -23.71 17.17
C ASN A 107 -17.83 -25.21 17.09
N SER A 108 -17.26 -25.75 18.15
CA SER A 108 -17.01 -27.19 18.24
C SER A 108 -18.33 -27.92 18.46
N SER A 109 -18.56 -29.01 17.72
CA SER A 109 -19.63 -29.98 18.00
C SER A 109 -19.28 -30.96 19.12
N ASN A 110 -18.08 -30.85 19.69
CA ASN A 110 -17.60 -31.71 20.76
C ASN A 110 -18.34 -31.36 22.05
N GLN A 111 -19.46 -32.03 22.28
CA GLN A 111 -20.22 -32.01 23.51
C GLN A 111 -20.18 -33.39 24.13
N ARG A 112 -20.04 -33.42 25.44
CA ARG A 112 -20.03 -34.64 26.24
C ARG A 112 -21.47 -35.06 26.52
N SER A 113 -21.81 -36.30 26.25
CA SER A 113 -23.12 -36.87 26.57
C SER A 113 -23.10 -37.56 27.95
N GLU A 114 -21.96 -38.14 28.34
CA GLU A 114 -21.84 -38.95 29.56
C GLU A 114 -20.72 -38.47 30.50
N MET A 115 -20.86 -38.72 31.81
CA MET A 115 -19.83 -38.32 32.77
C MET A 115 -18.45 -38.93 32.44
N PHE A 116 -17.42 -38.09 32.52
CA PHE A 116 -16.00 -38.41 32.24
C PHE A 116 -15.63 -38.76 30.80
N GLU A 117 -16.52 -38.62 29.81
CA GLU A 117 -16.21 -38.90 28.40
C GLU A 117 -15.16 -37.95 27.78
N LEU A 118 -14.96 -36.75 28.35
CA LEU A 118 -13.94 -35.80 27.88
C LEU A 118 -13.23 -35.10 29.04
N VAL A 119 -11.93 -35.34 29.23
CA VAL A 119 -11.11 -34.67 30.24
C VAL A 119 -10.07 -33.79 29.55
N HIS A 120 -10.12 -32.48 29.80
CA HIS A 120 -9.04 -31.56 29.43
C HIS A 120 -8.05 -31.47 30.58
N THR A 121 -6.79 -31.73 30.31
CA THR A 121 -5.68 -31.48 31.24
C THR A 121 -4.71 -30.51 30.58
N ASP A 122 -4.23 -29.54 31.35
CA ASP A 122 -3.20 -28.59 30.90
C ASP A 122 -1.99 -28.70 31.84
N LEU A 123 -0.80 -28.62 31.27
CA LEU A 123 0.45 -28.62 32.03
C LEU A 123 0.95 -27.19 32.13
N MET A 124 1.13 -26.73 33.36
CA MET A 124 1.84 -25.48 33.62
C MET A 124 3.25 -25.58 33.02
N GLY A 125 3.64 -24.55 32.24
CA GLY A 125 4.99 -24.44 31.71
C GLY A 125 6.08 -24.38 32.81
N PRO A 126 7.37 -24.43 32.46
CA PRO A 126 8.46 -24.50 33.43
C PRO A 126 8.41 -23.33 34.43
N ILE A 127 8.19 -23.67 35.70
CA ILE A 127 8.16 -22.71 36.80
C ILE A 127 9.60 -22.41 37.24
N LYS A 128 10.02 -21.15 37.11
CA LYS A 128 11.28 -20.68 37.69
C LYS A 128 11.12 -20.58 39.20
N THR A 129 11.71 -21.50 39.95
CA THR A 129 11.61 -21.55 41.41
C THR A 129 12.64 -20.65 42.09
N LYS A 130 12.14 -19.59 42.73
CA LYS A 130 12.53 -19.06 44.07
C LYS A 130 11.49 -18.00 44.49
N LEU A 131 10.21 -18.37 44.53
CA LEU A 131 9.14 -17.48 45.02
C LEU A 131 8.15 -18.27 45.89
N LEU A 132 7.69 -17.61 46.96
CA LEU A 132 6.84 -18.14 48.04
C LEU A 132 5.53 -18.80 47.56
N TRP A 133 5.06 -18.50 46.35
CA TRP A 133 3.79 -19.04 45.83
C TRP A 133 3.83 -20.55 45.58
N ALA A 134 5.01 -21.13 45.28
CA ALA A 134 5.15 -22.58 45.08
C ALA A 134 4.85 -23.38 46.35
N ALA A 135 5.04 -22.80 47.54
CA ALA A 135 4.72 -23.44 48.81
C ALA A 135 3.21 -23.52 49.08
N ILE A 136 2.41 -22.64 48.48
CA ILE A 136 0.94 -22.61 48.65
C ILE A 136 0.27 -23.68 47.79
N CYS A 137 0.75 -23.89 46.57
CA CYS A 137 0.17 -24.89 45.65
C CYS A 137 0.58 -26.34 46.00
N TYR A 138 1.76 -26.55 46.55
CA TYR A 138 2.26 -27.87 46.96
C TYR A 138 2.31 -28.01 48.48
N GLY A 139 1.24 -27.62 49.17
CA GLY A 139 1.12 -27.78 50.62
C GLY A 139 1.36 -29.23 51.03
N VAL A 140 2.58 -29.53 51.43
CA VAL A 140 2.93 -30.76 52.16
C VAL A 140 2.34 -30.57 53.54
N GLY A 141 1.16 -31.15 53.75
CA GLY A 141 0.61 -31.35 55.08
C GLY A 141 1.58 -32.24 55.87
N GLY A 142 2.24 -31.64 56.85
CA GLY A 142 2.86 -32.35 57.96
C GLY A 142 1.84 -32.67 59.04
#